data_AF-A0A7L1KTG7-F1
#
_entry.id   AF-A0A7L1KTG7-F1
#
_cell.length_a   1.000
_cell.length_b   1.000
_cell.length_c   1.000
_cell.angle_alpha   90.00
_cell.angle_beta   90.00
_cell.angle_gamma   90.00
#
_symmetry.space_group_name_H-M   'P 1'
#
loop_
_entity.id
_entity.type
_entity.pdbx_description
1 polymer ?
#
loop_
_entity_poly.entity_id
_entity_poly.type
_entity_poly.pdbx_seq_one_letter_code
_entity_poly.pdbx_strand_id
1 'polypeptide(L)'
;RLPLPALLLPLACAALAPRTLTEKQRSCLLPPDDGPCRALVPRWYYDRYTQSCQEFTYGGCHGNANNFLTLDDCEKRCWTIKKVPKLCRMEADGGPCRSHLKRYAFNLSSMRCEEFIYGGCYGNGNNFRDLQSCVDYCLPEKTGPLLCYSPKDEGLCSSSVSRYYYDTKTKSCKEFKYTGCGGNANNFVTETDCYNVCR
;
A
#
# COMPACT_ATOMS: atom_id res chain seq x y z
N ARG A 1 55.76 -17.40 -14.63
CA ARG A 1 54.84 -16.90 -13.59
C ARG A 1 53.74 -16.11 -14.31
N LEU A 2 52.63 -16.77 -14.67
CA LEU A 2 51.43 -16.11 -15.22
C LEU A 2 50.45 -15.88 -14.07
N PRO A 3 49.71 -14.75 -14.01
CA PRO A 3 48.66 -14.56 -13.03
C PRO A 3 47.36 -15.25 -13.49
N LEU A 4 46.65 -15.89 -12.55
CA LEU A 4 45.34 -16.51 -12.78
C LEU A 4 44.27 -15.46 -13.13
N PRO A 5 43.23 -15.79 -13.92
CA PRO A 5 42.10 -14.90 -14.14
C PRO A 5 41.18 -14.89 -12.92
N ALA A 6 40.83 -13.69 -12.45
CA ALA A 6 39.81 -13.50 -11.43
C ALA A 6 38.44 -13.88 -12.00
N LEU A 7 37.82 -14.93 -11.43
CA LEU A 7 36.44 -15.29 -11.67
C LEU A 7 35.52 -14.20 -11.10
N LEU A 8 34.87 -13.45 -12.00
CA LEU A 8 33.76 -12.55 -11.67
C LEU A 8 32.55 -13.40 -11.28
N LEU A 9 32.24 -13.46 -9.98
CA LEU A 9 30.95 -13.93 -9.47
C LEU A 9 29.87 -12.91 -9.86
N PRO A 10 28.69 -13.34 -10.36
CA PRO A 10 27.63 -12.41 -10.72
C PRO A 10 27.09 -11.75 -9.46
N LEU A 11 26.94 -10.42 -9.49
CA LEU A 11 26.19 -9.68 -8.49
C LEU A 11 24.80 -10.30 -8.39
N ALA A 12 24.54 -10.98 -7.28
CA ALA A 12 23.23 -11.50 -6.96
C ALA A 12 22.21 -10.37 -7.04
N CYS A 13 21.13 -10.64 -7.76
CA CYS A 13 19.95 -9.80 -7.87
C CYS A 13 19.46 -9.45 -6.46
N ALA A 14 19.72 -8.23 -6.01
CA ALA A 14 19.06 -7.67 -4.83
C ALA A 14 17.58 -7.53 -5.19
N ALA A 15 16.79 -8.54 -4.84
CA ALA A 15 15.34 -8.47 -4.91
C ALA A 15 14.90 -7.17 -4.23
N LEU A 16 14.24 -6.30 -4.99
CA LEU A 16 13.60 -5.09 -4.49
C LEU A 16 12.51 -5.51 -3.51
N ALA A 17 12.87 -5.71 -2.24
CA ALA A 17 11.90 -5.88 -1.18
C ALA A 17 11.00 -4.61 -1.18
N PRO A 18 9.66 -4.75 -1.15
CA PRO A 18 8.79 -3.61 -0.93
C PRO A 18 9.23 -2.92 0.35
N ARG A 19 9.36 -1.58 0.31
CA ARG A 19 9.85 -0.79 1.44
C ARG A 19 9.03 -1.15 2.69
N THR A 20 9.64 -1.90 3.59
CA THR A 20 9.02 -2.24 4.87
C THR A 20 8.81 -0.95 5.64
N LEU A 21 7.66 -0.82 6.31
CA LEU A 21 7.40 0.28 7.24
C LEU A 21 8.63 0.45 8.12
N THR A 22 9.12 1.68 8.22
CA THR A 22 10.30 1.99 9.04
C THR A 22 10.05 1.47 10.46
N GLU A 23 11.10 1.06 11.19
CA GLU A 23 10.95 0.64 12.59
C GLU A 23 10.13 1.63 13.41
N LYS A 24 10.28 2.93 13.11
CA LYS A 24 9.53 4.02 13.74
C LYS A 24 8.02 3.96 13.48
N GLN A 25 7.56 3.48 12.34
CA GLN A 25 6.13 3.39 11.99
C GLN A 25 5.46 2.12 12.52
N ARG A 26 6.24 1.11 12.93
CA ARG A 26 5.68 -0.14 13.48
C ARG A 26 4.91 0.10 14.77
N SER A 27 5.30 1.10 15.58
CA SER A 27 4.59 1.44 16.80
C SER A 27 3.14 1.83 16.51
N CYS A 28 2.90 2.61 15.46
CA CYS A 28 1.56 3.03 15.05
C CYS A 28 0.66 1.87 14.60
N LEU A 29 1.22 0.67 14.36
CA LEU A 29 0.45 -0.51 13.95
C LEU A 29 -0.10 -1.29 15.15
N LEU A 30 0.41 -1.04 16.36
CA LEU A 30 0.00 -1.73 17.58
C LEU A 30 -1.37 -1.21 18.04
N PRO A 31 -2.21 -2.04 18.67
CA PRO A 31 -3.40 -1.55 19.35
C PRO A 31 -3.02 -0.64 20.53
N PRO A 32 -3.94 0.22 21.03
CA PRO A 32 -3.73 0.87 22.32
C PRO A 32 -3.61 -0.20 23.43
N ASP A 33 -2.80 0.08 24.44
CA ASP A 33 -2.58 -0.83 25.57
C ASP A 33 -2.50 -0.02 26.87
N ASP A 34 -3.56 -0.14 27.67
CA ASP A 34 -3.71 0.54 28.94
C ASP A 34 -2.71 -0.01 29.99
N GLY A 35 -2.22 -1.23 29.81
CA GLY A 35 -1.39 -1.93 30.78
C GLY A 35 -2.17 -2.37 32.04
N PRO A 36 -1.50 -3.04 32.99
CA PRO A 36 -2.15 -3.63 34.17
C PRO A 36 -2.32 -2.65 35.34
N CYS A 37 -1.68 -1.48 35.29
CA CYS A 37 -1.81 -0.46 36.33
C CYS A 37 -3.13 0.32 36.19
N ARG A 38 -3.54 1.04 37.26
CA ARG A 38 -4.85 1.69 37.37
C ARG A 38 -4.78 3.22 37.46
N ALA A 39 -3.69 3.83 36.99
CA ALA A 39 -3.64 5.28 36.85
C ALA A 39 -4.57 5.72 35.69
N LEU A 40 -5.04 6.97 35.74
CA LEU A 40 -5.87 7.55 34.69
C LEU A 40 -5.03 8.60 33.94
N VAL A 41 -4.06 8.15 33.15
CA VAL A 41 -3.13 9.04 32.44
C VAL A 41 -3.63 9.25 31.00
N PRO A 42 -4.10 10.45 30.63
CA PRO A 42 -4.49 10.71 29.24
C PRO A 42 -3.26 10.64 28.33
N ARG A 43 -3.38 9.85 27.27
CA ARG A 43 -2.33 9.62 26.26
C ARG A 43 -2.95 9.57 24.88
N TRP A 44 -2.11 9.65 23.86
CA TRP A 44 -2.52 9.58 22.46
C TRP A 44 -2.02 8.29 21.83
N TYR A 45 -2.82 7.70 20.95
CA TYR A 45 -2.42 6.55 20.13
C TYR A 45 -2.92 6.76 18.70
N TYR A 46 -2.27 6.10 17.75
CA TYR A 46 -2.74 6.09 16.37
C TYR A 46 -3.78 4.98 16.18
N ASP A 47 -5.03 5.37 15.94
CA ASP A 47 -6.09 4.44 15.62
C ASP A 47 -6.07 4.11 14.12
N ARG A 48 -5.85 2.83 13.83
CA ARG A 48 -5.79 2.28 12.48
C ARG A 48 -7.14 2.27 11.77
N TYR A 49 -8.23 2.15 12.53
CA TYR A 49 -9.58 2.14 11.99
C TYR A 49 -10.00 3.54 11.54
N THR A 50 -9.78 4.58 12.34
CA THR A 50 -10.05 5.97 11.93
C THR A 50 -8.93 6.56 11.07
N GLN A 51 -7.72 6.00 11.12
CA GLN A 51 -6.49 6.55 10.53
C GLN A 51 -6.21 7.97 11.02
N SER A 52 -6.27 8.12 12.33
CA SER A 52 -6.06 9.38 13.05
C SER A 52 -5.53 9.10 14.45
N CYS A 53 -4.87 10.10 15.03
CA CYS A 53 -4.48 10.05 16.43
C CYS A 53 -5.69 10.33 17.32
N GLN A 54 -5.89 9.47 18.32
CA GLN A 54 -7.02 9.52 19.25
C GLN A 54 -6.49 9.45 20.68
N GLU A 55 -7.26 10.00 21.62
CA GLU A 55 -6.93 9.93 23.04
C GLU A 55 -7.36 8.57 23.63
N PHE A 56 -6.57 8.04 24.56
CA PHE A 56 -6.91 6.86 25.37
C PHE A 56 -6.37 7.02 26.79
N THR A 57 -6.86 6.19 27.71
CA THR A 57 -6.45 6.22 29.12
C THR A 57 -5.37 5.17 29.38
N TYR A 58 -4.14 5.61 29.59
CA TYR A 58 -3.03 4.73 29.96
C TYR A 58 -3.00 4.48 31.48
N GLY A 59 -2.92 3.21 31.86
CA GLY A 59 -2.87 2.73 33.24
C GLY A 59 -1.60 3.13 34.01
N GLY A 60 -0.59 3.67 33.33
CA GLY A 60 0.62 4.24 33.94
C GLY A 60 1.81 3.28 34.04
N CYS A 61 1.68 2.03 33.61
CA CYS A 61 2.80 1.09 33.53
C CYS A 61 2.61 0.06 32.40
N HIS A 62 3.69 -0.58 31.96
CA HIS A 62 3.71 -1.45 30.77
C HIS A 62 3.17 -0.72 29.53
N GLY A 63 2.14 -1.25 28.87
CA GLY A 63 1.67 -0.71 27.60
C GLY A 63 2.59 -1.09 26.45
N ASN A 64 2.40 -0.41 25.33
CA ASN A 64 3.23 -0.57 24.15
C ASN A 64 3.62 0.78 23.51
N ALA A 65 4.33 0.73 22.37
CA ALA A 65 4.89 1.90 21.72
C ALA A 65 3.87 2.80 21.00
N ASN A 66 2.61 2.37 20.82
CA ASN A 66 1.52 3.23 20.35
C ASN A 66 0.95 4.07 21.49
N ASN A 67 1.82 4.82 22.16
CA ASN A 67 1.50 5.60 23.34
C ASN A 67 2.34 6.89 23.31
N PHE A 68 1.69 8.00 23.03
CA PHE A 68 2.29 9.31 22.84
C PHE A 68 1.78 10.29 23.89
N LEU A 69 2.65 11.19 24.33
CA LEU A 69 2.31 12.19 25.34
C LEU A 69 1.37 13.26 24.77
N THR A 70 1.59 13.65 23.52
CA THR A 70 0.83 14.71 22.86
C THR A 70 0.27 14.24 21.51
N LEU A 71 -0.79 14.90 21.04
CA LEU A 71 -1.34 14.70 19.70
C LEU A 71 -0.28 14.93 18.62
N ASP A 72 0.50 16.01 18.74
CA ASP A 72 1.55 16.37 17.78
C ASP A 72 2.65 15.29 17.69
N ASP A 73 3.04 14.67 18.81
CA ASP A 73 3.99 13.55 18.81
C ASP A 73 3.44 12.34 18.04
N CYS A 74 2.16 12.01 18.26
CA CYS A 74 1.48 10.94 17.55
C CYS A 74 1.38 11.23 16.05
N GLU A 75 0.95 12.44 15.68
CA GLU A 75 0.80 12.85 14.30
C GLU A 75 2.16 12.83 13.60
N LYS A 76 3.18 13.49 14.15
CA LYS A 76 4.55 13.47 13.59
C LYS A 76 5.11 12.07 13.43
N ARG A 77 4.73 11.13 14.30
CA ARG A 77 5.17 9.73 14.19
C ARG A 77 4.40 8.95 13.12
N CYS A 78 3.10 9.15 13.00
CA CYS A 78 2.21 8.24 12.26
C CYS A 78 1.60 8.84 10.97
N TRP A 79 1.74 10.16 10.72
CA TRP A 79 1.15 10.85 9.56
C TRP A 79 1.55 10.28 8.19
N THR A 80 2.72 9.64 8.12
CA THR A 80 3.27 9.03 6.90
C THR A 80 2.62 7.68 6.56
N ILE A 81 1.76 7.14 7.44
CA ILE A 81 1.02 5.91 7.16
C ILE A 81 0.00 6.20 6.07
N LYS A 82 0.18 5.52 4.93
CA LYS A 82 -0.71 5.66 3.78
C LYS A 82 -2.15 5.38 4.20
N LYS A 83 -3.06 6.27 3.80
CA LYS A 83 -4.49 6.09 4.06
C LYS A 83 -5.02 4.90 3.26
N VAL A 84 -5.94 4.18 3.87
CA VAL A 84 -6.56 2.96 3.35
C VAL A 84 -8.07 3.22 3.28
N PRO A 85 -8.75 2.79 2.20
CA PRO A 85 -10.20 2.99 2.10
C PRO A 85 -10.94 2.44 3.31
N LYS A 86 -12.00 3.13 3.77
CA LYS A 86 -12.78 2.75 4.97
C LYS A 86 -13.25 1.30 4.93
N LEU A 87 -13.62 0.83 3.75
CA LEU A 87 -14.03 -0.55 3.54
C LEU A 87 -12.94 -1.55 3.93
N CYS A 88 -11.70 -1.30 3.55
CA CYS A 88 -10.55 -2.16 3.85
C CYS A 88 -10.03 -2.01 5.29
N ARG A 89 -10.63 -1.12 6.09
CA ARG A 89 -10.26 -0.90 7.49
C ARG A 89 -11.08 -1.75 8.46
N MET A 90 -12.13 -2.41 7.97
CA MET A 90 -12.94 -3.34 8.75
C MET A 90 -12.22 -4.68 8.90
N GLU A 91 -12.45 -5.39 10.01
CA GLU A 91 -11.96 -6.76 10.16
C GLU A 91 -12.69 -7.70 9.20
N ALA A 92 -12.05 -8.81 8.81
CA ALA A 92 -12.70 -9.81 7.98
C ALA A 92 -13.86 -10.46 8.75
N ASP A 93 -15.08 -10.41 8.19
CA ASP A 93 -16.27 -10.98 8.83
C ASP A 93 -16.81 -12.14 8.00
N GLY A 94 -16.72 -13.34 8.59
CA GLY A 94 -17.23 -14.58 8.00
C GLY A 94 -18.76 -14.64 7.97
N GLY A 95 -19.44 -13.88 8.82
CA GLY A 95 -20.88 -13.98 9.01
C GLY A 95 -21.33 -15.31 9.67
N PRO A 96 -22.64 -15.46 9.95
CA PRO A 96 -23.18 -16.61 10.66
C PRO A 96 -23.45 -17.84 9.78
N CYS A 97 -23.46 -17.69 8.46
CA CYS A 97 -23.68 -18.82 7.55
C CYS A 97 -22.47 -19.78 7.54
N ARG A 98 -22.70 -21.03 7.11
CA ARG A 98 -21.72 -22.13 7.23
C ARG A 98 -21.17 -22.61 5.87
N SER A 99 -21.26 -21.80 4.83
CA SER A 99 -20.54 -22.09 3.59
C SER A 99 -19.04 -21.88 3.78
N HIS A 100 -18.23 -22.60 3.00
CA HIS A 100 -16.77 -22.49 3.06
C HIS A 100 -16.25 -21.73 1.83
N LEU A 101 -16.63 -20.46 1.70
CA LEU A 101 -16.23 -19.64 0.56
C LEU A 101 -14.89 -18.97 0.86
N LYS A 102 -13.84 -19.35 0.13
CA LYS A 102 -12.55 -18.65 0.19
C LYS A 102 -12.72 -17.23 -0.36
N ARG A 103 -12.29 -16.25 0.43
CA ARG A 103 -12.34 -14.82 0.12
C ARG A 103 -11.06 -14.16 0.60
N TYR A 104 -10.83 -12.93 0.16
CA TYR A 104 -9.69 -12.11 0.57
C TYR A 104 -10.18 -10.89 1.33
N ALA A 105 -9.46 -10.51 2.38
CA ALA A 105 -9.72 -9.30 3.15
C ALA A 105 -8.39 -8.58 3.41
N PHE A 106 -8.41 -7.25 3.43
CA PHE A 106 -7.23 -6.47 3.77
C PHE A 106 -7.01 -6.46 5.27
N ASN A 107 -5.83 -6.92 5.70
CA ASN A 107 -5.40 -6.93 7.09
C ASN A 107 -4.56 -5.67 7.36
N LEU A 108 -5.03 -4.83 8.28
CA LEU A 108 -4.33 -3.60 8.66
C LEU A 108 -3.02 -3.89 9.41
N SER A 109 -2.94 -4.95 10.21
CA SER A 109 -1.73 -5.27 10.99
C SER A 109 -0.58 -5.73 10.08
N SER A 110 -0.87 -6.63 9.13
CA SER A 110 0.14 -7.12 8.17
C SER A 110 0.28 -6.24 6.93
N MET A 111 -0.65 -5.31 6.71
CA MET A 111 -0.78 -4.46 5.51
C MET A 111 -0.86 -5.30 4.23
N ARG A 112 -1.60 -6.41 4.26
CA ARG A 112 -1.73 -7.37 3.15
C ARG A 112 -3.17 -7.83 2.97
N CYS A 113 -3.51 -8.21 1.75
CA CYS A 113 -4.71 -8.99 1.49
C CYS A 113 -4.46 -10.45 1.88
N GLU A 114 -5.27 -10.97 2.80
CA GLU A 114 -5.15 -12.30 3.36
C GLU A 114 -6.42 -13.11 3.07
N GLU A 115 -6.25 -14.43 2.90
CA GLU A 115 -7.38 -15.35 2.68
C GLU A 115 -8.15 -15.58 4.00
N PHE A 116 -9.47 -15.59 3.93
CA PHE A 116 -10.35 -15.98 5.04
C PHE A 116 -11.56 -16.77 4.52
N ILE A 117 -12.26 -17.45 5.44
CA ILE A 117 -13.47 -18.21 5.13
C ILE A 117 -14.70 -17.31 5.35
N TYR A 118 -15.40 -17.02 4.25
CA TYR A 118 -16.70 -16.37 4.28
C TYR A 118 -17.82 -17.41 4.30
N GLY A 119 -18.69 -17.27 5.30
CA GLY A 119 -19.83 -18.13 5.58
C GLY A 119 -20.93 -18.08 4.51
N GLY A 120 -20.94 -17.07 3.64
CA GLY A 120 -21.87 -16.96 2.51
C GLY A 120 -23.04 -15.99 2.72
N CYS A 121 -23.23 -15.45 3.92
CA CYS A 121 -24.23 -14.42 4.18
C CYS A 121 -23.78 -13.42 5.26
N TYR A 122 -24.41 -12.25 5.28
CA TYR A 122 -24.01 -11.09 6.11
C TYR A 122 -22.54 -10.72 5.87
N GLY A 123 -21.78 -10.42 6.92
CA GLY A 123 -20.42 -9.94 6.78
C GLY A 123 -20.33 -8.43 6.59
N ASN A 124 -19.17 -7.99 6.14
CA ASN A 124 -18.92 -6.59 5.81
C ASN A 124 -18.19 -6.45 4.46
N GLY A 125 -17.93 -5.20 4.07
CA GLY A 125 -17.35 -4.86 2.78
C GLY A 125 -15.91 -5.31 2.57
N ASN A 126 -15.14 -5.65 3.61
CA ASN A 126 -13.77 -6.16 3.46
C ASN A 126 -13.78 -7.65 3.06
N ASN A 127 -14.38 -7.94 1.90
CA ASN A 127 -14.64 -9.28 1.39
C ASN A 127 -14.55 -9.29 -0.13
N PHE A 128 -13.41 -9.73 -0.64
CA PHE A 128 -13.07 -9.77 -2.05
C PHE A 128 -13.05 -11.20 -2.56
N ARG A 129 -13.49 -11.42 -3.81
CA ARG A 129 -13.54 -12.77 -4.41
C ARG A 129 -12.16 -13.31 -4.76
N ASP A 130 -11.24 -12.43 -5.10
CA ASP A 130 -9.90 -12.76 -5.56
C ASP A 130 -8.88 -11.80 -4.95
N LEU A 131 -7.62 -12.26 -4.89
CA LEU A 131 -6.53 -11.50 -4.30
C LEU A 131 -6.29 -10.17 -5.02
N GLN A 132 -6.45 -10.15 -6.34
CA GLN A 132 -6.13 -8.98 -7.15
C GLN A 132 -7.13 -7.85 -6.91
N SER A 133 -8.42 -8.14 -6.83
CA SER A 133 -9.45 -7.12 -6.51
C SER A 133 -9.26 -6.52 -5.12
N CYS A 134 -8.86 -7.34 -4.14
CA CYS A 134 -8.47 -6.83 -2.81
C CYS A 134 -7.26 -5.91 -2.91
N VAL A 135 -6.19 -6.34 -3.58
CA VAL A 135 -4.95 -5.57 -3.75
C VAL A 135 -5.24 -4.24 -4.44
N ASP A 136 -6.00 -4.27 -5.52
CA ASP A 136 -6.32 -3.09 -6.33
C ASP A 136 -7.12 -2.05 -5.57
N TYR A 137 -8.05 -2.51 -4.72
CA TYR A 137 -8.90 -1.63 -3.96
C TYR A 137 -8.25 -1.16 -2.65
N CYS A 138 -7.48 -2.02 -1.97
CA CYS A 138 -7.03 -1.76 -0.61
C CYS A 138 -5.57 -1.35 -0.46
N LEU A 139 -4.68 -1.72 -1.40
CA LEU A 139 -3.27 -1.40 -1.26
C LEU A 139 -2.96 -0.03 -1.88
N PRO A 140 -2.45 0.92 -1.07
CA PRO A 140 -2.04 2.24 -1.55
C PRO A 140 -0.66 2.22 -2.25
N GLU A 141 -0.24 1.05 -2.74
CA GLU A 141 1.03 0.82 -3.45
C GLU A 141 0.88 0.91 -4.97
N LYS A 142 -0.35 0.92 -5.52
CA LYS A 142 -0.58 1.27 -6.93
C LYS A 142 -0.68 2.79 -7.06
N THR A 143 0.49 3.44 -7.07
CA THR A 143 0.67 4.87 -7.35
C THR A 143 0.44 5.15 -8.83
N GLY A 144 -0.80 4.99 -9.29
CA GLY A 144 -1.23 5.25 -10.65
C GLY A 144 -2.31 4.26 -11.11
N PRO A 145 -3.27 4.67 -11.96
CA PRO A 145 -4.20 3.74 -12.59
C PRO A 145 -3.45 2.65 -13.37
N LEU A 146 -4.06 1.48 -13.57
CA LEU A 146 -3.45 0.34 -14.29
C LEU A 146 -2.85 0.72 -15.66
N LEU A 147 -3.40 1.75 -16.31
CA LEU A 147 -2.84 2.31 -17.55
C LEU A 147 -1.37 2.68 -17.41
N CYS A 148 -0.93 3.23 -16.27
CA CYS A 148 0.45 3.69 -16.06
C CYS A 148 1.47 2.53 -16.03
N TYR A 149 0.99 1.30 -15.89
CA TYR A 149 1.81 0.09 -15.91
C TYR A 149 1.84 -0.60 -17.27
N SER A 150 1.03 -0.12 -18.22
CA SER A 150 1.06 -0.63 -19.59
C SER A 150 2.36 -0.21 -20.29
N PRO A 151 2.93 -1.05 -21.17
CA PRO A 151 4.17 -0.72 -21.86
C PRO A 151 3.98 0.47 -22.80
N LYS A 152 5.08 1.16 -23.13
CA LYS A 152 5.11 2.14 -24.23
C LYS A 152 4.67 1.44 -25.52
N ASP A 153 3.65 1.98 -26.18
CA ASP A 153 3.11 1.43 -27.43
C ASP A 153 3.02 2.51 -28.51
N GLU A 154 3.85 2.38 -29.54
CA GLU A 154 3.96 3.34 -30.63
C GLU A 154 2.76 3.28 -31.57
N GLY A 155 1.96 2.20 -31.53
CA GLY A 155 0.84 1.99 -32.44
C GLY A 155 1.26 1.42 -33.80
N LEU A 156 0.32 1.42 -34.74
CA LEU A 156 0.44 0.71 -36.04
C LEU A 156 0.36 1.63 -37.27
N CYS A 157 0.26 2.94 -37.07
CA CYS A 157 0.10 3.91 -38.15
C CYS A 157 1.46 4.50 -38.60
N SER A 158 1.44 5.58 -39.37
CA SER A 158 2.67 6.20 -39.94
C SER A 158 2.88 7.67 -39.56
N SER A 159 2.09 8.21 -38.62
CA SER A 159 2.35 9.56 -38.10
C SER A 159 3.56 9.55 -37.14
N SER A 160 4.07 10.72 -36.76
CA SER A 160 5.14 10.83 -35.77
C SER A 160 4.82 11.97 -34.81
N VAL A 161 3.93 11.69 -33.87
CA VAL A 161 3.43 12.66 -32.89
C VAL A 161 4.11 12.42 -31.55
N SER A 162 4.71 13.47 -30.97
CA SER A 162 5.27 13.39 -29.62
C SER A 162 4.18 13.22 -28.57
N ARG A 163 4.34 12.23 -27.71
CA ARG A 163 3.46 11.88 -26.58
C ARG A 163 4.31 11.49 -25.38
N TYR A 164 3.68 11.35 -24.21
CA TYR A 164 4.35 10.92 -22.98
C TYR A 164 3.75 9.60 -22.48
N TYR A 165 4.58 8.76 -21.89
CA TYR A 165 4.15 7.55 -21.19
C TYR A 165 4.86 7.47 -19.84
N TYR A 166 4.22 6.84 -18.85
CA TYR A 166 4.84 6.59 -17.55
C TYR A 166 5.71 5.33 -17.62
N ASP A 167 7.01 5.50 -17.38
CA ASP A 167 7.97 4.40 -17.31
C ASP A 167 8.09 3.91 -15.87
N THR A 168 7.51 2.76 -15.59
CA THR A 168 7.52 2.14 -14.25
C THR A 168 8.93 1.75 -13.77
N LYS A 169 9.89 1.53 -14.69
CA LYS A 169 11.27 1.18 -14.32
C LYS A 169 12.00 2.38 -13.74
N THR A 170 11.79 3.56 -14.33
CA THR A 170 12.43 4.81 -13.90
C THR A 170 11.54 5.69 -13.03
N LYS A 171 10.25 5.31 -12.88
CA LYS A 171 9.21 6.05 -12.15
C LYS A 171 9.10 7.50 -12.61
N SER A 172 9.17 7.70 -13.93
CA SER A 172 9.09 9.02 -14.55
C SER A 172 8.30 8.98 -15.85
N CYS A 173 7.70 10.11 -16.21
CA CYS A 173 7.08 10.30 -17.52
C CYS A 173 8.16 10.58 -18.56
N LYS A 174 8.11 9.86 -19.68
CA LYS A 174 9.07 9.97 -20.78
C LYS A 174 8.38 10.20 -22.10
N GLU A 175 8.99 11.00 -22.96
CA GLU A 175 8.50 11.25 -24.30
C GLU A 175 8.70 10.02 -25.21
N PHE A 176 7.76 9.79 -26.12
CA PHE A 176 7.87 8.83 -27.21
C PHE A 176 7.15 9.30 -28.48
N LYS A 177 7.44 8.63 -29.61
CA LYS A 177 6.76 8.86 -30.90
C LYS A 177 5.58 7.92 -31.05
N TYR A 178 4.38 8.49 -31.09
CA TYR A 178 3.14 7.78 -31.34
C TYR A 178 2.72 7.92 -32.81
N THR A 179 2.31 6.80 -33.39
CA THR A 179 2.01 6.70 -34.82
C THR A 179 0.63 7.22 -35.22
N GLY A 180 -0.23 7.55 -34.26
CA GLY A 180 -1.53 8.17 -34.49
C GLY A 180 -2.73 7.22 -34.42
N CYS A 181 -2.52 5.91 -34.29
CA CYS A 181 -3.60 4.94 -34.06
C CYS A 181 -3.14 3.71 -33.28
N GLY A 182 -4.09 2.97 -32.71
CA GLY A 182 -3.80 1.84 -31.83
C GLY A 182 -3.20 2.31 -30.51
N GLY A 183 -2.27 1.55 -29.95
CA GLY A 183 -1.66 1.90 -28.67
C GLY A 183 -2.46 1.44 -27.46
N ASN A 184 -2.05 1.91 -26.30
CA ASN A 184 -2.77 1.74 -25.04
C ASN A 184 -2.90 3.09 -24.30
N ALA A 185 -3.57 3.05 -23.14
CA ALA A 185 -3.90 4.25 -22.36
C ALA A 185 -2.69 4.92 -21.68
N ASN A 186 -1.49 4.32 -21.68
CA ASN A 186 -0.25 4.96 -21.23
C ASN A 186 0.29 5.94 -22.30
N ASN A 187 -0.53 6.91 -22.70
CA ASN A 187 -0.27 7.81 -23.81
C ASN A 187 -0.92 9.18 -23.53
N PHE A 188 -0.09 10.14 -23.12
CA PHE A 188 -0.48 11.46 -22.70
C PHE A 188 0.00 12.52 -23.68
N VAL A 189 -0.75 13.61 -23.81
CA VAL A 189 -0.37 14.73 -24.69
C VAL A 189 0.76 15.55 -24.08
N THR A 190 0.73 15.77 -22.76
CA THR A 190 1.74 16.55 -22.03
C THR A 190 2.39 15.74 -20.92
N GLU A 191 3.63 16.12 -20.55
CA GLU A 191 4.34 15.52 -19.42
C GLU A 191 3.61 15.73 -18.09
N THR A 192 3.03 16.92 -17.91
CA THR A 192 2.26 17.29 -16.73
C THR A 192 1.04 16.39 -16.57
N ASP A 193 0.29 16.12 -17.65
CA ASP A 193 -0.87 15.22 -17.60
C ASP A 193 -0.46 13.80 -17.20
N CYS A 194 0.66 13.32 -17.73
CA CYS A 194 1.22 12.03 -17.36
C CYS A 194 1.53 11.97 -15.85
N TYR A 195 2.21 12.98 -15.30
CA TYR A 195 2.51 13.00 -13.85
C TYR A 195 1.26 13.19 -12.99
N ASN A 196 0.30 13.98 -13.43
CA ASN A 196 -0.97 14.17 -12.71
C ASN A 196 -1.76 12.87 -12.60
N VAL A 197 -1.65 11.99 -13.61
CA VAL A 197 -2.36 10.71 -13.63
C VAL A 197 -1.54 9.57 -13.00
N CYS A 198 -0.23 9.52 -13.20
CA CYS A 198 0.60 8.35 -12.91
C CYS A 198 1.57 8.49 -11.73
N ARG A 199 1.50 9.58 -10.95
CA ARG A 199 2.39 9.84 -9.82
C ARG A 199 1.69 9.76 -8.46
#